data_AF-A0A0D6EJX1-F1
#
_entry.id   AF-A0A0D6EJX1-F1
#
_cell.length_a   1.000
_cell.length_b   1.000
_cell.length_c   1.000
_cell.angle_alpha   90.00
_cell.angle_beta   90.00
_cell.angle_gamma   90.00
#
_symmetry.space_group_name_H-M   'P 1'
#
loop_
_entity.id
_entity.type
_entity.pdbx_description
1 polymer ?
#
loop_
_entity_poly.entity_id
_entity_poly.type
_entity_poly.pdbx_seq_one_letter_code
_entity_poly.pdbx_strand_id
1 'polypeptide(L)'
;MVQENKPVKAISRSPPPHFRSHPALSSCAVAIIGVGLVGKQVVHQLTSPALGKIFSIVSLSNSKHTVSISPSASALDAAALLSLLPPSSAPLPTSSPHPAATYTPANPAELVKTLAANARSSKQHTILIDCTSDLSVTELYPVAIASGLSIVTPNKKGFSSSVELWKQIVEAQSAPNAGSVFLEATVGAGLPIISTLRDLLKTSDEVTKIEGVFSGTMSYIFNNFSKPGGGDGPKFSEIVKIAKENGYTPHPADDLSGSDVARKLTILTRILSVNPSSLAALPDLPEGYASLSTETLIPSALANIASGEEFVAKLPEHDAEFDQLRAEAEKEGKVLRYVGVIDRQSGVVKCGLEK
;
A
#
# COMPACT_ATOMS: atom_id res chain seq x y z
N MET A 1 45.82 -30.66 -30.45
CA MET A 1 44.93 -30.34 -31.57
C MET A 1 44.14 -29.10 -31.21
N VAL A 2 44.57 -27.96 -31.71
CA VAL A 2 43.89 -26.67 -31.56
C VAL A 2 42.76 -26.66 -32.59
N GLN A 3 41.50 -26.63 -32.15
CA GLN A 3 40.36 -26.44 -33.07
C GLN A 3 40.11 -24.94 -33.23
N GLU A 4 40.26 -24.47 -34.47
CA GLU A 4 39.94 -23.11 -34.90
C GLU A 4 38.43 -22.83 -34.75
N ASN A 5 38.10 -21.74 -34.04
CA ASN A 5 36.76 -21.17 -34.02
C ASN A 5 36.47 -20.46 -35.35
N LYS A 6 35.56 -21.01 -36.16
CA LYS A 6 34.95 -20.29 -37.30
C LYS A 6 33.88 -19.31 -36.79
N PRO A 7 33.80 -18.08 -37.33
CA PRO A 7 32.78 -17.12 -36.92
C PRO A 7 31.40 -17.53 -37.47
N VAL A 8 30.40 -17.52 -36.59
CA VAL A 8 28.99 -17.73 -36.96
C VAL A 8 28.50 -16.50 -37.71
N LYS A 9 28.07 -16.67 -38.97
CA LYS A 9 27.40 -15.61 -39.75
C LYS A 9 26.10 -15.21 -39.04
N ALA A 10 25.99 -13.94 -38.66
CA ALA A 10 24.75 -13.35 -38.17
C ALA A 10 23.69 -13.43 -39.29
N ILE A 11 22.63 -14.19 -39.06
CA ILE A 11 21.46 -14.23 -39.94
C ILE A 11 20.68 -12.94 -39.67
N SER A 12 20.81 -11.95 -40.57
CA SER A 12 19.94 -10.78 -40.61
C SER A 12 18.52 -11.24 -40.90
N ARG A 13 17.67 -11.30 -39.86
CA ARG A 13 16.24 -11.52 -40.01
C ARG A 13 15.59 -10.15 -40.18
N SER A 14 15.14 -9.85 -41.40
CA SER A 14 14.19 -8.76 -41.64
C SER A 14 12.95 -8.98 -40.76
N PRO A 15 12.40 -7.93 -40.11
CA PRO A 15 11.21 -8.08 -39.29
C PRO A 15 10.03 -8.54 -40.16
N PRO A 16 9.14 -9.41 -39.64
CA PRO A 16 8.01 -9.89 -40.41
C PRO A 16 7.09 -8.72 -40.80
N PRO A 17 6.53 -8.73 -42.02
CA PRO A 17 5.49 -7.76 -42.38
C PRO A 17 4.27 -8.08 -41.50
N HIS A 18 3.54 -7.04 -41.08
CA HIS A 18 2.38 -7.11 -40.16
C HIS A 18 2.68 -6.98 -38.66
N PHE A 19 3.49 -5.99 -38.26
CA PHE A 19 3.08 -5.23 -37.08
C PHE A 19 1.84 -4.41 -37.47
N ARG A 20 0.65 -4.93 -37.14
CA ARG A 20 -0.55 -4.09 -37.09
C ARG A 20 -0.20 -2.94 -36.14
N SER A 21 -0.31 -1.70 -36.62
CA SER A 21 -0.29 -0.54 -35.74
C SER A 21 -1.34 -0.80 -34.66
N HIS A 22 -0.90 -0.99 -33.41
CA HIS A 22 -1.83 -0.92 -32.29
C HIS A 22 -2.58 0.42 -32.43
N PRO A 23 -3.92 0.44 -32.33
CA PRO A 23 -4.61 1.72 -32.19
C PRO A 23 -3.89 2.48 -31.08
N ALA A 24 -3.55 3.76 -31.33
CA ALA A 24 -2.88 4.59 -30.34
C ALA A 24 -3.61 4.38 -29.01
N LEU A 25 -2.89 3.89 -27.99
CA LEU A 25 -3.48 3.65 -26.67
C LEU A 25 -4.19 4.93 -26.26
N SER A 26 -5.52 4.87 -26.15
CA SER A 26 -6.30 6.00 -25.66
C SER A 26 -5.80 6.33 -24.27
N SER A 27 -5.41 7.58 -24.04
CA SER A 27 -4.90 8.00 -22.73
C SER A 27 -5.94 7.72 -21.64
N CYS A 28 -5.49 7.23 -20.49
CA CYS A 28 -6.32 7.01 -19.32
C CYS A 28 -6.33 8.28 -18.45
N ALA A 29 -7.51 8.70 -17.99
CA ALA A 29 -7.63 9.78 -17.02
C ALA A 29 -7.26 9.28 -15.63
N VAL A 30 -6.52 10.07 -14.86
CA VAL A 30 -6.09 9.75 -13.50
C VAL A 30 -6.49 10.86 -12.53
N ALA A 31 -7.23 10.50 -11.48
CA ALA A 31 -7.51 11.36 -10.35
C ALA A 31 -6.76 10.84 -9.12
N ILE A 32 -6.06 11.71 -8.41
CA ILE A 32 -5.26 11.32 -7.23
C ILE A 32 -5.82 12.00 -5.98
N ILE A 33 -6.22 11.20 -4.99
CA ILE A 33 -6.54 11.67 -3.64
C ILE A 33 -5.35 11.37 -2.74
N GLY A 34 -4.86 12.38 -2.02
CA GLY A 34 -3.72 12.23 -1.11
C GLY A 34 -2.38 12.56 -1.77
N VAL A 35 -2.10 13.85 -1.97
CA VAL A 35 -0.81 14.34 -2.51
C VAL A 35 0.22 14.59 -1.40
N GLY A 36 0.34 13.61 -0.49
CA GLY A 36 1.36 13.56 0.56
C GLY A 36 2.69 12.99 0.04
N LEU A 37 3.45 12.31 0.90
CA LEU A 37 4.74 11.71 0.54
C LEU A 37 4.62 10.76 -0.66
N VAL A 38 3.69 9.80 -0.61
CA VAL A 38 3.49 8.80 -1.69
C VAL A 38 2.85 9.44 -2.91
N GLY A 39 1.76 10.20 -2.75
CA GLY A 39 1.04 10.80 -3.87
C GLY A 39 1.90 11.73 -4.73
N LYS A 40 2.81 12.51 -4.12
CA LYS A 40 3.77 13.33 -4.88
C LYS A 40 4.67 12.48 -5.79
N GLN A 41 5.15 11.34 -5.30
CA GLN A 41 5.98 10.43 -6.11
C GLN A 41 5.16 9.79 -7.24
N VAL A 42 3.88 9.47 -7.00
CA VAL A 42 2.98 9.00 -8.06
C VAL A 42 2.83 10.06 -9.16
N VAL A 43 2.64 11.33 -8.81
CA VAL A 43 2.58 12.43 -9.79
C VAL A 43 3.86 12.51 -10.62
N HIS A 44 5.04 12.44 -9.99
CA HIS A 44 6.32 12.43 -10.70
C HIS A 44 6.47 11.25 -11.66
N GLN A 45 6.06 10.05 -11.24
CA GLN A 45 6.17 8.85 -12.08
C GLN A 45 5.19 8.89 -13.26
N LEU A 46 3.94 9.28 -13.02
CA LEU A 46 2.91 9.36 -14.07
C LEU A 46 3.20 10.42 -15.13
N THR A 47 3.94 11.47 -14.79
CA THR A 47 4.38 12.51 -15.73
C THR A 47 5.72 12.19 -16.41
N SER A 48 6.34 11.06 -16.10
CA SER A 48 7.57 10.62 -16.76
C SER A 48 7.37 10.39 -18.27
N PRO A 49 8.41 10.49 -19.11
CA PRO A 49 8.29 10.28 -20.56
C PRO A 49 7.69 8.92 -20.96
N ALA A 50 7.85 7.90 -20.11
CA ALA A 50 7.33 6.56 -20.33
C ALA A 50 5.81 6.48 -20.05
N LEU A 51 5.33 7.15 -19.00
CA LEU A 51 3.95 7.02 -18.52
C LEU A 51 3.04 8.17 -18.93
N GLY A 52 3.58 9.38 -19.13
CA GLY A 52 2.81 10.60 -19.44
C GLY A 52 2.13 10.58 -20.82
N LYS A 53 2.49 9.62 -21.69
CA LYS A 53 1.78 9.37 -22.95
C LYS A 53 0.55 8.46 -22.77
N ILE A 54 0.50 7.73 -21.65
CA ILE A 54 -0.53 6.74 -21.34
C ILE A 54 -1.52 7.33 -20.33
N PHE A 55 -1.04 8.10 -19.36
CA PHE A 55 -1.84 8.63 -18.26
C PHE A 55 -1.89 10.15 -18.29
N SER A 56 -3.11 10.69 -18.15
CA SER A 56 -3.38 12.12 -18.02
C SER A 56 -3.94 12.39 -16.62
N ILE A 57 -3.21 13.16 -15.81
CA ILE A 57 -3.70 13.58 -14.49
C ILE A 57 -4.78 14.65 -14.70
N VAL A 58 -6.01 14.35 -14.30
CA VAL A 58 -7.18 15.23 -14.44
C VAL A 58 -7.63 15.82 -13.11
N SER A 59 -7.16 15.30 -11.98
CA SER A 59 -7.49 15.82 -10.66
C SER A 59 -6.43 15.48 -9.63
N LEU A 60 -6.15 16.42 -8.72
CA LEU A 60 -5.34 16.24 -7.52
C LEU A 60 -6.09 16.75 -6.30
N SER A 61 -6.12 15.98 -5.22
CA SER A 61 -6.80 16.35 -3.98
C SER A 61 -5.93 16.15 -2.74
N ASN A 62 -5.96 17.12 -1.82
CA ASN A 62 -5.51 16.93 -0.44
C ASN A 62 -6.72 16.92 0.51
N SER A 63 -6.49 17.04 1.82
CA SER A 63 -7.54 17.01 2.84
C SER A 63 -8.50 18.20 2.83
N LYS A 64 -8.19 19.27 2.08
CA LYS A 64 -8.98 20.52 2.08
C LYS A 64 -9.38 21.00 0.69
N HIS A 65 -8.57 20.69 -0.33
CA HIS A 65 -8.71 21.24 -1.66
C HIS A 65 -8.65 20.14 -2.71
N THR A 66 -9.42 20.33 -3.79
CA THR A 66 -9.33 19.58 -5.04
C THR A 66 -9.05 20.57 -6.16
N VAL A 67 -8.06 20.25 -7.00
CA VAL A 67 -7.85 20.92 -8.28
C VAL A 67 -8.20 19.96 -9.41
N SER A 68 -9.11 20.37 -10.30
CA SER A 68 -9.43 19.66 -11.53
C SER A 68 -8.72 20.33 -12.71
N ILE A 69 -8.18 19.52 -13.62
CA ILE A 69 -7.38 19.96 -14.76
C ILE A 69 -8.16 19.66 -16.04
N SER A 70 -8.30 20.67 -16.89
CA SER A 70 -9.01 20.54 -18.16
C SER A 70 -8.34 19.46 -19.05
N PRO A 71 -9.11 18.55 -19.66
CA PRO A 71 -8.59 17.60 -20.64
C PRO A 71 -7.94 18.25 -21.87
N SER A 72 -8.29 19.51 -22.15
CA SER A 72 -7.72 20.30 -23.25
C SER A 72 -6.43 21.05 -22.87
N ALA A 73 -5.97 20.94 -21.62
CA ALA A 73 -4.72 21.55 -21.19
C ALA A 73 -3.53 20.98 -21.97
N SER A 74 -2.56 21.84 -22.27
CA SER A 74 -1.22 21.36 -22.63
C SER A 74 -0.66 20.48 -21.51
N ALA A 75 0.12 19.46 -21.86
CA ALA A 75 0.77 18.60 -20.87
C ALA A 75 1.57 19.44 -19.86
N LEU A 76 1.26 19.23 -18.57
CA LEU A 76 1.95 19.87 -17.45
C LEU A 76 2.94 18.87 -16.85
N ASP A 77 4.13 19.34 -16.50
CA ASP A 77 5.08 18.52 -15.75
C ASP A 77 4.64 18.35 -14.29
N ALA A 78 5.34 17.48 -13.55
CA ALA A 78 5.03 17.22 -12.16
C ALA A 78 5.09 18.47 -11.27
N ALA A 79 6.09 19.34 -11.47
CA ALA A 79 6.28 20.52 -10.62
C ALA A 79 5.13 21.51 -10.82
N ALA A 80 4.72 21.74 -12.08
CA ALA A 80 3.57 22.55 -12.43
C ALA A 80 2.30 21.98 -11.80
N LEU A 81 2.00 20.69 -12.01
CA LEU A 81 0.82 20.03 -11.43
C LEU A 81 0.76 20.14 -9.90
N LEU A 82 1.88 19.87 -9.22
CA LEU A 82 1.95 19.95 -7.77
C LEU A 82 1.79 21.38 -7.25
N SER A 83 2.29 22.38 -8.00
CA SER A 83 2.13 23.80 -7.66
C SER A 83 0.69 24.29 -7.80
N LEU A 84 -0.12 23.62 -8.65
CA LEU A 84 -1.53 23.96 -8.78
C LEU A 84 -2.31 23.62 -7.51
N LEU A 85 -1.94 22.59 -6.75
CA LEU A 85 -2.69 22.19 -5.56
C LEU A 85 -2.26 23.04 -4.35
N PRO A 86 -3.11 23.95 -3.83
CA PRO A 86 -2.77 24.77 -2.66
C PRO A 86 -2.52 23.90 -1.41
N PRO A 87 -1.60 24.29 -0.52
CA PRO A 87 -1.42 23.62 0.77
C PRO A 87 -2.72 23.54 1.56
N SER A 88 -2.94 22.47 2.33
CA SER A 88 -4.15 22.32 3.16
C SER A 88 -4.33 23.45 4.20
N SER A 89 -3.27 24.16 4.57
CA SER A 89 -3.30 25.30 5.50
C SER A 89 -3.72 26.63 4.84
N ALA A 90 -3.74 26.71 3.51
CA ALA A 90 -4.11 27.91 2.77
C ALA A 90 -5.62 27.92 2.44
N PRO A 91 -6.25 29.09 2.25
CA PRO A 91 -7.61 29.18 1.73
C PRO A 91 -7.68 28.69 0.26
N LEU A 92 -8.88 28.37 -0.20
CA LEU A 92 -9.11 28.05 -1.61
C LEU A 92 -8.82 29.29 -2.48
N PRO A 93 -8.13 29.16 -3.63
CA PRO A 93 -7.89 30.27 -4.53
C PRO A 93 -9.20 30.93 -4.98
N THR A 94 -9.26 32.27 -4.88
CA THR A 94 -10.43 33.06 -5.31
C THR A 94 -10.44 33.35 -6.81
N SER A 95 -9.29 33.22 -7.47
CA SER A 95 -9.13 33.22 -8.92
C SER A 95 -8.32 32.00 -9.35
N SER A 96 -8.53 31.51 -10.57
CA SER A 96 -7.75 30.38 -11.08
C SER A 96 -6.37 30.88 -11.53
N PRO A 97 -5.26 30.51 -10.86
CA PRO A 97 -3.91 30.91 -11.27
C PRO A 97 -3.47 30.26 -12.58
N HIS A 98 -4.21 29.28 -13.10
CA HIS A 98 -3.89 28.59 -14.35
C HIS A 98 -5.16 28.39 -15.19
N PRO A 99 -5.19 28.79 -16.48
CA PRO A 99 -6.43 28.80 -17.29
C PRO A 99 -7.08 27.43 -17.47
N ALA A 100 -6.31 26.37 -17.27
CA ALA A 100 -6.79 24.99 -17.35
C ALA A 100 -7.17 24.36 -15.99
N ALA A 101 -7.11 25.08 -14.88
CA ALA A 101 -7.37 24.54 -13.55
C ALA A 101 -8.66 25.12 -12.92
N THR A 102 -9.45 24.28 -12.26
CA THR A 102 -10.58 24.69 -11.43
C THR A 102 -10.44 24.14 -10.01
N TYR A 103 -10.92 24.91 -9.04
CA TYR A 103 -10.65 24.69 -7.63
C TYR A 103 -11.94 24.51 -6.85
N THR A 104 -12.01 23.47 -6.03
CA THR A 104 -13.15 23.23 -5.13
C THR A 104 -12.64 22.79 -3.75
N PRO A 105 -13.46 22.92 -2.70
CA PRO A 105 -13.22 22.20 -1.46
C PRO A 105 -13.10 20.69 -1.72
N ALA A 106 -12.27 20.00 -0.95
CA ALA A 106 -12.12 18.55 -1.04
C ALA A 106 -13.43 17.88 -0.63
N ASN A 107 -14.01 17.13 -1.58
CA ASN A 107 -15.18 16.29 -1.35
C ASN A 107 -15.00 15.00 -2.18
N PRO A 108 -14.45 13.92 -1.58
CA PRO A 108 -14.21 12.67 -2.29
C PRO A 108 -15.47 12.08 -2.94
N ALA A 109 -16.63 12.22 -2.31
CA ALA A 109 -17.90 11.68 -2.85
C ALA A 109 -18.32 12.42 -4.14
N GLU A 110 -18.31 13.76 -4.13
CA GLU A 110 -18.61 14.54 -5.34
C GLU A 110 -17.53 14.37 -6.42
N LEU A 111 -16.26 14.16 -6.04
CA LEU A 111 -15.21 13.81 -6.98
C LEU A 111 -15.50 12.48 -7.68
N VAL A 112 -15.79 11.41 -6.94
CA VAL A 112 -16.14 10.09 -7.51
C VAL A 112 -17.31 10.19 -8.47
N LYS A 113 -18.37 10.91 -8.08
CA LYS A 113 -19.54 11.15 -8.92
C LYS A 113 -19.20 11.89 -10.22
N THR A 114 -18.38 12.94 -10.12
CA THR A 114 -17.94 13.74 -11.27
C THR A 114 -17.07 12.91 -12.22
N LEU A 115 -16.11 12.14 -11.69
CA LEU A 115 -15.25 11.25 -12.47
C LEU A 115 -16.08 10.19 -13.21
N ALA A 116 -17.05 9.57 -12.53
CA ALA A 116 -17.95 8.61 -13.14
C ALA A 116 -18.82 9.21 -14.26
N ALA A 117 -19.29 10.45 -14.08
CA ALA A 117 -20.05 11.15 -15.12
C ALA A 117 -19.16 11.46 -16.34
N ASN A 118 -17.94 11.94 -16.10
CA ASN A 118 -16.98 12.27 -17.15
C ASN A 118 -16.52 11.03 -17.92
N ALA A 119 -16.19 9.93 -17.23
CA ALA A 119 -15.78 8.67 -17.86
C ALA A 119 -16.86 8.15 -18.82
N ARG A 120 -18.13 8.25 -18.43
CA ARG A 120 -19.28 7.86 -19.27
C ARG A 120 -19.45 8.75 -20.49
N SER A 121 -19.32 10.08 -20.33
CA SER A 121 -19.52 11.02 -21.44
C SER A 121 -18.36 11.01 -22.44
N SER A 122 -17.12 10.92 -21.96
CA SER A 122 -15.91 10.92 -22.79
C SER A 122 -15.54 9.55 -23.34
N LYS A 123 -16.11 8.47 -22.79
CA LYS A 123 -15.70 7.07 -23.03
C LYS A 123 -14.21 6.82 -22.73
N GLN A 124 -13.61 7.67 -21.91
CA GLN A 124 -12.23 7.54 -21.47
C GLN A 124 -12.16 6.72 -20.19
N HIS A 125 -11.28 5.73 -20.14
CA HIS A 125 -11.06 4.97 -18.91
C HIS A 125 -10.47 5.90 -17.83
N THR A 126 -11.04 5.83 -16.63
CA THR A 126 -10.64 6.69 -15.50
C THR A 126 -10.18 5.85 -14.32
N ILE A 127 -9.04 6.21 -13.76
CA ILE A 127 -8.42 5.58 -12.61
C ILE A 127 -8.44 6.56 -11.45
N LEU A 128 -9.01 6.14 -10.33
CA LEU A 128 -8.89 6.82 -9.04
C LEU A 128 -7.72 6.20 -8.27
N ILE A 129 -6.70 7.01 -8.00
CA ILE A 129 -5.56 6.64 -7.17
C ILE A 129 -5.75 7.22 -5.78
N ASP A 130 -6.01 6.37 -4.80
CA ASP A 130 -6.12 6.78 -3.40
C ASP A 130 -4.81 6.52 -2.66
N CYS A 131 -4.02 7.57 -2.46
CA CYS A 131 -2.76 7.56 -1.71
C CYS A 131 -2.94 8.01 -0.25
N THR A 132 -4.15 7.95 0.29
CA THR A 132 -4.45 8.32 1.68
C THR A 132 -4.35 7.11 2.62
N SER A 133 -4.61 7.37 3.90
CA SER A 133 -4.92 6.37 4.91
C SER A 133 -6.30 6.67 5.53
N ASP A 134 -7.25 7.13 4.72
CA ASP A 134 -8.58 7.57 5.16
C ASP A 134 -9.62 6.48 4.90
N LEU A 135 -10.41 6.13 5.92
CA LEU A 135 -11.48 5.13 5.78
C LEU A 135 -12.63 5.68 4.94
N SER A 136 -12.96 6.96 5.10
CA SER A 136 -14.08 7.60 4.41
C SER A 136 -13.90 7.63 2.89
N VAL A 137 -12.65 7.63 2.41
CA VAL A 137 -12.33 7.49 0.98
C VAL A 137 -12.55 6.05 0.52
N THR A 138 -12.14 5.07 1.31
CA THR A 138 -12.30 3.64 0.94
C THR A 138 -13.76 3.18 0.98
N GLU A 139 -14.60 3.80 1.80
CA GLU A 139 -16.06 3.57 1.82
C GLU A 139 -16.73 3.98 0.50
N LEU A 140 -16.07 4.79 -0.33
CA LEU A 140 -16.56 5.17 -1.67
C LEU A 140 -16.13 4.18 -2.76
N TYR A 141 -15.23 3.23 -2.47
CA TYR A 141 -14.75 2.27 -3.47
C TYR A 141 -15.87 1.47 -4.12
N PRO A 142 -16.86 0.91 -3.38
CA PRO A 142 -17.94 0.15 -4.02
C PRO A 142 -18.67 0.96 -5.10
N VAL A 143 -19.01 2.22 -4.81
CA VAL A 143 -19.68 3.13 -5.76
C VAL A 143 -18.78 3.50 -6.93
N ALA A 144 -17.50 3.79 -6.67
CA ALA A 144 -16.54 4.12 -7.72
C ALA A 144 -16.34 2.95 -8.69
N ILE A 145 -16.14 1.74 -8.15
CA ILE A 145 -15.94 0.50 -8.91
C ILE A 145 -17.17 0.18 -9.75
N ALA A 146 -18.37 0.17 -9.14
CA ALA A 146 -19.62 -0.11 -9.85
C ALA A 146 -19.94 0.93 -10.94
N SER A 147 -19.37 2.14 -10.83
CA SER A 147 -19.47 3.20 -11.84
C SER A 147 -18.43 3.10 -12.96
N GLY A 148 -17.58 2.07 -12.95
CA GLY A 148 -16.54 1.81 -13.94
C GLY A 148 -15.21 2.51 -13.71
N LEU A 149 -15.00 3.12 -12.53
CA LEU A 149 -13.70 3.70 -12.16
C LEU A 149 -12.79 2.60 -11.61
N SER A 150 -11.60 2.45 -12.20
CA SER A 150 -10.57 1.58 -11.62
C SER A 150 -9.94 2.23 -10.39
N ILE A 151 -9.56 1.42 -9.41
CA ILE A 151 -8.94 1.85 -8.15
C ILE A 151 -7.51 1.36 -8.10
N VAL A 152 -6.57 2.26 -7.77
CA VAL A 152 -5.18 1.90 -7.45
C VAL A 152 -4.85 2.52 -6.09
N THR A 153 -4.36 1.74 -5.14
CA THR A 153 -4.20 2.28 -3.77
C THR A 153 -3.17 1.57 -2.91
N PRO A 154 -2.35 2.32 -2.12
CA PRO A 154 -1.67 1.80 -0.92
C PRO A 154 -2.54 1.81 0.36
N ASN A 155 -3.78 2.30 0.31
CA ASN A 155 -4.67 2.43 1.46
C ASN A 155 -5.20 1.07 1.90
N LYS A 156 -4.69 0.57 3.03
CA LYS A 156 -5.09 -0.72 3.60
C LYS A 156 -6.53 -0.72 4.12
N LYS A 157 -7.07 0.43 4.52
CA LYS A 157 -8.30 0.51 5.31
C LYS A 157 -9.52 -0.09 4.61
N GLY A 158 -9.64 0.04 3.29
CA GLY A 158 -10.73 -0.57 2.52
C GLY A 158 -10.71 -2.10 2.55
N PHE A 159 -9.54 -2.69 2.76
CA PHE A 159 -9.31 -4.13 2.66
C PHE A 159 -9.01 -4.79 4.00
N SER A 160 -8.77 -4.00 5.05
CA SER A 160 -8.41 -4.49 6.39
C SER A 160 -9.36 -4.07 7.51
N SER A 161 -10.36 -3.22 7.24
CA SER A 161 -11.39 -2.82 8.22
C SER A 161 -12.53 -3.84 8.24
N SER A 162 -13.79 -3.43 8.42
CA SER A 162 -14.93 -4.35 8.54
C SER A 162 -15.06 -5.33 7.36
N VAL A 163 -15.63 -6.50 7.64
CA VAL A 163 -15.89 -7.51 6.61
C VAL A 163 -16.96 -7.05 5.62
N GLU A 164 -17.89 -6.20 6.03
CA GLU A 164 -18.94 -5.62 5.20
C GLU A 164 -18.34 -4.77 4.08
N LEU A 165 -17.41 -3.86 4.40
CA LEU A 165 -16.77 -3.02 3.39
C LEU A 165 -15.99 -3.87 2.38
N TRP A 166 -15.26 -4.88 2.86
CA TRP A 166 -14.57 -5.84 1.97
C TRP A 166 -15.55 -6.54 1.03
N LYS A 167 -16.66 -7.08 1.55
CA LYS A 167 -17.69 -7.75 0.76
C LYS A 167 -18.29 -6.82 -0.29
N GLN A 168 -18.61 -5.58 0.07
CA GLN A 168 -19.11 -4.57 -0.87
C GLN A 168 -18.11 -4.25 -2.00
N ILE A 169 -16.81 -4.17 -1.68
CA ILE A 169 -15.76 -3.97 -2.69
C ILE A 169 -15.65 -5.17 -3.64
N VAL A 170 -15.73 -6.39 -3.11
CA VAL A 170 -15.71 -7.62 -3.92
C VAL A 170 -16.95 -7.73 -4.80
N GLU A 171 -18.13 -7.46 -4.24
CA GLU A 171 -19.40 -7.47 -4.96
C GLU A 171 -19.43 -6.42 -6.08
N ALA A 172 -18.96 -5.21 -5.81
CA ALA A 172 -18.90 -4.14 -6.82
C ALA A 172 -18.06 -4.51 -8.05
N GLN A 173 -17.01 -5.34 -7.90
CA GLN A 173 -16.20 -5.83 -9.01
C GLN A 173 -16.95 -6.81 -9.93
N SER A 174 -18.10 -7.34 -9.49
CA SER A 174 -18.97 -8.20 -10.31
C SER A 174 -19.98 -7.41 -11.15
N ALA A 175 -20.07 -6.09 -10.97
CA ALA A 175 -21.00 -5.26 -11.72
C ALA A 175 -20.63 -5.17 -13.22
N PRO A 176 -21.61 -4.98 -14.12
CA PRO A 176 -21.32 -4.74 -15.53
C PRO A 176 -20.48 -3.48 -15.72
N ASN A 177 -19.37 -3.60 -16.45
CA ASN A 177 -18.37 -2.54 -16.64
C ASN A 177 -17.66 -2.07 -15.36
N ALA A 178 -17.60 -2.90 -14.32
CA ALA A 178 -16.89 -2.57 -13.10
C ALA A 178 -15.42 -2.21 -13.37
N GLY A 179 -14.92 -1.23 -12.61
CA GLY A 179 -13.50 -0.89 -12.60
C GLY A 179 -12.66 -1.98 -11.93
N SER A 180 -11.39 -2.06 -12.30
CA SER A 180 -10.45 -3.01 -11.68
C SER A 180 -9.84 -2.44 -10.39
N VAL A 181 -9.53 -3.31 -9.42
CA VAL A 181 -8.94 -2.93 -8.13
C VAL A 181 -7.51 -3.46 -7.99
N PHE A 182 -6.56 -2.54 -7.85
CA PHE A 182 -5.15 -2.82 -7.62
C PHE A 182 -4.72 -2.27 -6.26
N LEU A 183 -4.23 -3.17 -5.40
CA LEU A 183 -3.85 -2.87 -4.03
C LEU A 183 -2.43 -3.34 -3.67
N GLU A 184 -1.56 -3.57 -4.65
CA GLU A 184 -0.20 -4.14 -4.46
C GLU A 184 0.56 -3.43 -3.34
N ALA A 185 0.52 -2.09 -3.32
CA ALA A 185 1.24 -1.27 -2.34
C ALA A 185 0.73 -1.37 -0.90
N THR A 186 -0.38 -2.09 -0.66
CA THR A 186 -0.89 -2.33 0.70
C THR A 186 -0.03 -3.33 1.49
N VAL A 187 0.63 -4.28 0.82
CA VAL A 187 1.45 -5.34 1.45
C VAL A 187 2.78 -5.45 0.71
N GLY A 188 3.89 -5.16 1.40
CA GLY A 188 5.23 -5.24 0.80
C GLY A 188 5.63 -4.04 -0.07
N ALA A 189 4.85 -2.95 -0.06
CA ALA A 189 5.11 -1.73 -0.81
C ALA A 189 5.27 -1.99 -2.32
N GLY A 190 6.49 -1.92 -2.87
CA GLY A 190 6.75 -2.18 -4.29
C GLY A 190 6.97 -3.66 -4.63
N LEU A 191 7.00 -4.55 -3.64
CA LEU A 191 7.23 -5.98 -3.85
C LEU A 191 5.99 -6.65 -4.45
N PRO A 192 6.14 -7.61 -5.37
CA PRO A 192 5.01 -8.28 -6.02
C PRO A 192 4.41 -9.36 -5.11
N ILE A 193 3.79 -8.98 -4.00
CA ILE A 193 3.23 -9.93 -3.02
C ILE A 193 1.80 -10.35 -3.42
N ILE A 194 0.94 -9.38 -3.65
CA ILE A 194 -0.48 -9.59 -3.96
C ILE A 194 -0.66 -10.13 -5.37
N SER A 195 0.07 -9.60 -6.36
CA SER A 195 0.07 -10.16 -7.72
C SER A 195 0.50 -11.62 -7.73
N THR A 196 1.64 -11.94 -7.11
CA THR A 196 2.12 -13.32 -6.99
C THR A 196 1.08 -14.21 -6.33
N LEU A 197 0.52 -13.79 -5.18
CA LEU A 197 -0.52 -14.55 -4.48
C LEU A 197 -1.75 -14.78 -5.37
N ARG A 198 -2.22 -13.75 -6.08
CA ARG A 198 -3.37 -13.86 -6.99
C ARG A 198 -3.07 -14.80 -8.15
N ASP A 199 -1.87 -14.80 -8.70
CA ASP A 199 -1.51 -15.65 -9.83
C ASP A 199 -1.39 -17.12 -9.43
N LEU A 200 -0.85 -17.41 -8.23
CA LEU A 200 -0.90 -18.75 -7.63
C LEU A 200 -2.36 -19.22 -7.48
N LEU A 201 -3.22 -18.39 -6.90
CA LEU A 201 -4.63 -18.73 -6.70
C LEU A 201 -5.42 -18.91 -8.02
N LYS A 202 -5.11 -18.14 -9.07
CA LYS A 202 -5.72 -18.28 -10.40
C LYS A 202 -5.34 -19.59 -11.09
N THR A 203 -4.16 -20.12 -10.79
CA THR A 203 -3.67 -21.40 -11.33
C THR A 203 -4.06 -22.59 -10.44
N SER A 204 -4.91 -22.36 -9.44
CA SER A 204 -5.37 -23.35 -8.46
C SER A 204 -4.26 -23.94 -7.59
N ASP A 205 -3.16 -23.21 -7.40
CA ASP A 205 -2.17 -23.56 -6.40
C ASP A 205 -2.72 -23.34 -4.98
N GLU A 206 -2.28 -24.16 -4.04
CA GLU A 206 -2.71 -24.14 -2.65
C GLU A 206 -1.59 -23.61 -1.75
N VAL A 207 -1.65 -22.31 -1.46
CA VAL A 207 -0.73 -21.67 -0.51
C VAL A 207 -0.94 -22.27 0.87
N THR A 208 -0.01 -23.06 1.39
CA THR A 208 -0.13 -23.73 2.69
C THR A 208 0.20 -22.81 3.87
N LYS A 209 1.20 -21.93 3.70
CA LYS A 209 1.66 -21.01 4.74
C LYS A 209 2.23 -19.73 4.12
N ILE A 210 1.92 -18.59 4.74
CA ILE A 210 2.59 -17.31 4.53
C ILE A 210 3.22 -16.89 5.86
N GLU A 211 4.50 -16.58 5.84
CA GLU A 211 5.24 -16.10 7.00
C GLU A 211 6.25 -15.05 6.57
N GLY A 212 6.37 -13.96 7.34
CA GLY A 212 7.35 -12.93 7.03
C GLY A 212 7.30 -11.70 7.92
N VAL A 213 8.25 -10.80 7.71
CA VAL A 213 8.31 -9.49 8.37
C VAL A 213 7.63 -8.45 7.48
N PHE A 214 6.50 -7.93 7.95
CA PHE A 214 5.64 -7.04 7.14
C PHE A 214 5.80 -5.56 7.48
N SER A 215 6.49 -5.19 8.57
CA SER A 215 6.74 -3.80 8.97
C SER A 215 8.21 -3.44 8.79
N GLY A 216 8.47 -2.36 8.03
CA GLY A 216 9.83 -1.83 7.83
C GLY A 216 10.44 -1.32 9.13
N THR A 217 9.65 -0.59 9.96
CA THR A 217 10.08 -0.09 11.27
C THR A 217 10.43 -1.24 12.21
N MET A 218 9.56 -2.26 12.31
CA MET A 218 9.84 -3.44 13.14
C MET A 218 11.04 -4.23 12.63
N SER A 219 11.18 -4.37 11.30
CA SER A 219 12.35 -5.00 10.69
C SER A 219 13.64 -4.27 11.09
N TYR A 220 13.65 -2.94 10.98
CA TYR A 220 14.78 -2.12 11.40
C TYR A 220 15.11 -2.31 12.88
N ILE A 221 14.10 -2.22 13.76
CA ILE A 221 14.32 -2.35 15.21
C ILE A 221 14.93 -3.72 15.55
N PHE A 222 14.32 -4.81 15.10
CA PHE A 222 14.76 -6.16 15.47
C PHE A 222 16.04 -6.62 14.80
N ASN A 223 16.34 -6.13 13.57
CA ASN A 223 17.64 -6.38 12.95
C ASN A 223 18.80 -5.70 13.69
N ASN A 224 18.53 -4.60 14.41
CA ASN A 224 19.53 -3.94 15.23
C ASN A 224 19.56 -4.46 16.67
N PHE A 225 18.40 -4.89 17.20
CA PHE A 225 18.24 -5.34 18.58
C PHE A 225 18.73 -6.77 18.80
N SER A 226 18.35 -7.69 17.92
CA SER A 226 18.65 -9.12 17.99
C SER A 226 19.40 -9.56 16.74
N LYS A 227 20.73 -9.52 16.83
CA LYS A 227 21.66 -9.80 15.74
C LYS A 227 22.09 -11.28 15.75
N PRO A 228 22.31 -11.89 14.58
CA PRO A 228 22.94 -13.20 14.51
C PRO A 228 24.33 -13.17 15.17
N GLY A 229 24.69 -14.22 15.90
CA GLY A 229 25.97 -14.35 16.61
C GLY A 229 25.92 -13.99 18.10
N GLY A 230 24.80 -13.44 18.58
CA GLY A 230 24.55 -13.14 20.00
C GLY A 230 25.41 -12.01 20.59
N GLY A 231 25.28 -11.80 21.90
CA GLY A 231 26.08 -10.84 22.68
C GLY A 231 25.31 -9.59 23.12
N ASP A 232 25.97 -8.74 23.91
CA ASP A 232 25.39 -7.48 24.38
C ASP A 232 25.12 -6.55 23.17
N GLY A 233 23.85 -6.49 22.77
CA GLY A 233 23.36 -5.54 21.78
C GLY A 233 22.85 -4.25 22.43
N PRO A 234 22.63 -3.19 21.62
CA PRO A 234 22.03 -1.96 22.11
C PRO A 234 20.68 -2.22 22.80
N LYS A 235 20.28 -1.31 23.68
CA LYS A 235 19.00 -1.40 24.37
C LYS A 235 17.86 -1.24 23.39
N PHE A 236 16.72 -1.86 23.67
CA PHE A 236 15.55 -1.77 22.81
C PHE A 236 15.09 -0.31 22.67
N SER A 237 15.04 0.41 23.80
CA SER A 237 14.69 1.82 23.87
C SER A 237 15.59 2.73 23.02
N GLU A 238 16.90 2.46 22.99
CA GLU A 238 17.88 3.22 22.19
C GLU A 238 17.59 3.08 20.69
N ILE A 239 17.28 1.88 20.23
CA ILE A 239 16.99 1.62 18.81
C ILE A 239 15.67 2.26 18.41
N VAL A 240 14.65 2.17 19.28
CA VAL A 240 13.36 2.82 19.06
C VAL A 240 13.51 4.35 18.99
N LYS A 241 14.33 4.92 19.87
CA LYS A 241 14.70 6.35 19.83
C LYS A 241 15.32 6.72 18.49
N ILE A 242 16.32 5.97 18.03
CA ILE A 242 16.99 6.21 16.74
C ILE A 242 15.98 6.09 15.58
N ALA A 243 15.07 5.11 15.61
CA ALA A 243 14.04 4.95 14.58
C ALA A 243 13.12 6.18 14.50
N LYS A 244 12.72 6.75 15.64
CA LYS A 244 11.95 8.00 15.70
C LYS A 244 12.76 9.20 15.17
N GLU A 245 14.01 9.36 15.60
CA GLU A 245 14.90 10.45 15.17
C GLU A 245 15.16 10.43 13.65
N ASN A 246 15.26 9.24 13.06
CA ASN A 246 15.39 9.05 11.61
C ASN A 246 14.06 9.22 10.84
N GLY A 247 12.95 9.51 11.53
CA GLY A 247 11.65 9.73 10.92
C GLY A 247 10.96 8.46 10.40
N TYR A 248 11.37 7.27 10.87
CA TYR A 248 10.69 6.01 10.51
C TYR A 248 9.31 5.89 11.15
N THR A 249 9.15 6.51 12.32
CA THR A 249 7.89 6.53 13.04
C THR A 249 7.69 7.87 13.76
N PRO A 250 6.54 8.55 13.59
CA PRO A 250 6.25 9.75 14.37
C PRO A 250 5.97 9.41 15.85
N HIS A 251 5.21 8.34 16.10
CA HIS A 251 4.93 7.81 17.42
C HIS A 251 5.22 6.29 17.43
N PRO A 252 6.25 5.81 18.16
CA PRO A 252 6.66 4.41 18.08
C PRO A 252 5.58 3.37 18.41
N ALA A 253 4.61 3.72 19.26
CA ALA A 253 3.48 2.84 19.56
C ALA A 253 2.65 2.46 18.31
N ASP A 254 2.59 3.32 17.28
CA ASP A 254 1.83 3.02 16.07
C ASP A 254 2.37 1.77 15.36
N ASP A 255 3.69 1.62 15.32
CA ASP A 255 4.34 0.42 14.80
C ASP A 255 4.35 -0.73 15.83
N LEU A 256 4.70 -0.43 17.10
CA LEU A 256 4.87 -1.43 18.16
C LEU A 256 3.55 -2.13 18.54
N SER A 257 2.41 -1.51 18.25
CA SER A 257 1.09 -2.13 18.41
C SER A 257 0.87 -3.38 17.58
N GLY A 258 1.66 -3.59 16.52
CA GLY A 258 1.43 -4.66 15.54
C GLY A 258 0.29 -4.39 14.56
N SER A 259 -0.46 -3.30 14.72
CA SER A 259 -1.69 -3.06 13.95
C SER A 259 -1.45 -2.89 12.44
N ASP A 260 -0.30 -2.38 12.01
CA ASP A 260 0.06 -2.32 10.59
C ASP A 260 0.31 -3.72 9.99
N VAL A 261 0.96 -4.61 10.76
CA VAL A 261 1.17 -6.02 10.37
C VAL A 261 -0.17 -6.75 10.32
N ALA A 262 -1.01 -6.59 11.35
CA ALA A 262 -2.35 -7.17 11.40
C ALA A 262 -3.17 -6.76 10.17
N ARG A 263 -3.18 -5.48 9.78
CA ARG A 263 -3.89 -5.02 8.57
C ARG A 263 -3.39 -5.71 7.31
N LYS A 264 -2.07 -5.89 7.16
CA LYS A 264 -1.48 -6.59 6.00
C LYS A 264 -1.88 -8.06 5.98
N LEU A 265 -1.88 -8.73 7.13
CA LEU A 265 -2.35 -10.11 7.24
C LEU A 265 -3.84 -10.24 6.92
N THR A 266 -4.69 -9.33 7.41
CA THR A 266 -6.12 -9.33 7.06
C THR A 266 -6.35 -9.29 5.56
N ILE A 267 -5.57 -8.47 4.84
CA ILE A 267 -5.65 -8.37 3.37
C ILE A 267 -5.28 -9.70 2.72
N LEU A 268 -4.14 -10.30 3.11
CA LEU A 268 -3.69 -11.57 2.55
C LEU A 268 -4.66 -12.71 2.87
N THR A 269 -5.14 -12.79 4.11
CA THR A 269 -6.15 -13.76 4.55
C THR A 269 -7.43 -13.64 3.73
N ARG A 270 -7.92 -12.40 3.51
CA ARG A 270 -9.12 -12.18 2.70
C ARG A 270 -8.93 -12.62 1.25
N ILE A 271 -7.77 -12.35 0.65
CA ILE A 271 -7.45 -12.81 -0.71
C ILE A 271 -7.44 -14.34 -0.78
N LEU A 272 -6.81 -15.01 0.20
CA LEU A 272 -6.79 -16.48 0.29
C LEU A 272 -8.18 -17.09 0.46
N SER A 273 -9.10 -16.39 1.13
CA SER A 273 -10.46 -16.86 1.40
C SER A 273 -11.43 -16.67 0.22
N VAL A 274 -11.05 -15.98 -0.86
CA VAL A 274 -11.93 -15.79 -2.03
C VAL A 274 -12.09 -17.09 -2.84
N ASN A 275 -11.04 -17.91 -2.91
CA ASN A 275 -11.06 -19.13 -3.71
C ASN A 275 -11.35 -20.37 -2.85
N PRO A 276 -12.15 -21.33 -3.36
CA PRO A 276 -12.28 -22.65 -2.72
C PRO A 276 -10.91 -23.31 -2.54
N SER A 277 -10.76 -24.07 -1.46
CA SER A 277 -9.51 -24.72 -1.08
C SER A 277 -9.79 -26.03 -0.37
N SER A 278 -8.92 -27.03 -0.52
CA SER A 278 -8.99 -28.28 0.22
C SER A 278 -8.46 -28.17 1.66
N LEU A 279 -7.64 -27.15 1.93
CA LEU A 279 -7.09 -26.82 3.26
C LEU A 279 -8.13 -26.26 4.23
N ALA A 280 -7.77 -26.17 5.52
CA ALA A 280 -8.64 -25.65 6.55
C ALA A 280 -9.10 -24.21 6.24
N ALA A 281 -10.34 -23.91 6.65
CA ALA A 281 -10.88 -22.57 6.53
C ALA A 281 -10.08 -21.60 7.42
N LEU A 282 -9.74 -20.43 6.87
CA LEU A 282 -9.16 -19.34 7.64
C LEU A 282 -10.25 -18.70 8.52
N PRO A 283 -9.87 -18.08 9.65
CA PRO A 283 -10.83 -17.48 10.57
C PRO A 283 -11.61 -16.36 9.88
N ASP A 284 -12.87 -16.20 10.29
CA ASP A 284 -13.63 -15.01 9.92
C ASP A 284 -13.07 -13.78 10.65
N LEU A 285 -13.06 -12.64 9.97
CA LEU A 285 -12.46 -11.39 10.45
C LEU A 285 -13.52 -10.27 10.41
N PRO A 286 -14.58 -10.36 11.25
CA PRO A 286 -15.72 -9.44 11.21
C PRO A 286 -15.30 -7.98 11.43
N GLU A 287 -14.43 -7.75 12.41
CA GLU A 287 -13.85 -6.44 12.74
C GLU A 287 -12.52 -6.18 12.00
N GLY A 288 -12.23 -6.97 10.97
CA GLY A 288 -11.01 -6.87 10.18
C GLY A 288 -9.75 -7.19 10.98
N TYR A 289 -8.77 -6.28 10.92
CA TYR A 289 -7.49 -6.45 11.61
C TYR A 289 -7.62 -6.55 13.13
N ALA A 290 -8.68 -5.98 13.71
CA ALA A 290 -8.92 -6.07 15.15
C ALA A 290 -9.37 -7.48 15.59
N SER A 291 -9.83 -8.33 14.67
CA SER A 291 -10.17 -9.73 14.95
C SER A 291 -8.95 -10.66 15.00
N LEU A 292 -7.75 -10.19 14.60
CA LEU A 292 -6.54 -11.00 14.58
C LEU A 292 -5.85 -11.10 15.95
N SER A 293 -5.29 -12.26 16.23
CA SER A 293 -4.35 -12.44 17.35
C SER A 293 -3.09 -11.62 17.08
N THR A 294 -3.00 -10.46 17.75
CA THR A 294 -1.92 -9.49 17.58
C THR A 294 -1.23 -9.27 18.91
N GLU A 295 0.03 -9.66 19.01
CA GLU A 295 0.86 -9.37 20.17
C GLU A 295 1.37 -7.93 20.08
N THR A 296 1.05 -7.10 21.07
CA THR A 296 1.60 -5.75 21.17
C THR A 296 2.96 -5.77 21.84
N LEU A 297 3.90 -4.98 21.32
CA LEU A 297 5.20 -4.72 21.94
C LEU A 297 5.19 -3.44 22.79
N ILE A 298 4.03 -2.80 22.96
CA ILE A 298 3.89 -1.63 23.82
C ILE A 298 3.80 -2.11 25.27
N PRO A 299 4.75 -1.73 26.16
CA PRO A 299 4.62 -2.01 27.58
C PRO A 299 3.32 -1.40 28.12
N SER A 300 2.63 -2.13 28.99
CA SER A 300 1.30 -1.73 29.50
C SER A 300 1.30 -0.35 30.17
N ALA A 301 2.40 0.01 30.84
CA ALA A 301 2.59 1.32 31.47
C ALA A 301 2.64 2.48 30.46
N LEU A 302 2.92 2.21 29.18
CA LEU A 302 3.12 3.20 28.13
C LEU A 302 1.95 3.27 27.14
N ALA A 303 0.92 2.42 27.28
CA ALA A 303 -0.16 2.26 26.30
C ALA A 303 -0.96 3.54 26.01
N ASN A 304 -1.06 4.45 26.99
CA ASN A 304 -1.87 5.67 26.91
C ASN A 304 -1.04 6.96 26.77
N ILE A 305 0.26 6.85 26.49
CA ILE A 305 1.10 8.02 26.27
C ILE A 305 0.80 8.61 24.89
N ALA A 306 0.45 9.90 24.85
CA ALA A 306 0.09 10.58 23.61
C ALA A 306 1.31 11.16 22.86
N SER A 307 2.36 11.54 23.58
CA SER A 307 3.58 12.10 22.98
C SER A 307 4.57 11.00 22.66
N GLY A 308 5.02 10.95 21.40
CA GLY A 308 6.07 10.00 21.01
C GLY A 308 7.41 10.28 21.71
N GLU A 309 7.67 11.51 22.11
CA GLU A 309 8.84 11.92 22.89
C GLU A 309 8.75 11.39 24.32
N GLU A 310 7.59 11.55 24.98
CA GLU A 310 7.35 11.01 26.31
C GLU A 310 7.41 9.47 26.31
N PHE A 311 6.86 8.84 25.26
CA PHE A 311 6.92 7.38 25.08
C PHE A 311 8.37 6.89 25.05
N VAL A 312 9.20 7.53 24.22
CA VAL A 312 10.63 7.19 24.10
C VAL A 312 11.39 7.47 25.39
N ALA A 313 11.04 8.53 26.13
CA ALA A 313 11.71 8.87 27.39
C ALA A 313 11.48 7.82 28.50
N LYS A 314 10.31 7.18 28.51
CA LYS A 314 9.93 6.16 29.52
C LYS A 314 10.22 4.73 29.09
N LEU A 315 10.40 4.46 27.79
CA LEU A 315 10.71 3.13 27.28
C LEU A 315 11.94 2.44 27.91
N PRO A 316 13.01 3.17 28.33
CA PRO A 316 14.15 2.54 29.02
C PRO A 316 13.78 1.79 30.31
N GLU A 317 12.68 2.14 30.97
CA GLU A 317 12.19 1.45 32.17
C GLU A 317 11.81 -0.03 31.89
N HIS A 318 11.63 -0.39 30.62
CA HIS A 318 11.22 -1.73 30.18
C HIS A 318 12.31 -2.48 29.41
N ASP A 319 13.53 -1.95 29.28
CA ASP A 319 14.60 -2.59 28.50
C ASP A 319 14.97 -3.98 29.04
N ALA A 320 14.87 -4.18 30.36
CA ALA A 320 15.17 -5.46 30.99
C ALA A 320 14.25 -6.59 30.49
N GLU A 321 12.98 -6.29 30.20
CA GLU A 321 12.01 -7.26 29.66
C GLU A 321 12.42 -7.70 28.25
N PHE A 322 12.79 -6.74 27.39
CA PHE A 322 13.27 -7.03 26.03
C PHE A 322 14.61 -7.76 26.01
N ASP A 323 15.54 -7.38 26.91
CA ASP A 323 16.83 -8.05 27.06
C ASP A 323 16.65 -9.53 27.45
N GLN A 324 15.69 -9.82 28.33
CA GLN A 324 15.36 -11.20 28.68
C GLN A 324 14.84 -11.98 27.46
N LEU A 325 13.91 -11.42 26.69
CA LEU A 325 13.41 -12.05 25.45
C LEU A 325 14.56 -12.35 24.47
N ARG A 326 15.49 -11.40 24.31
CA ARG A 326 16.67 -11.58 23.45
C ARG A 326 17.56 -12.72 23.96
N ALA A 327 17.89 -12.71 25.25
CA ALA A 327 18.73 -13.75 25.86
C ALA A 327 18.08 -15.15 25.75
N GLU A 328 16.75 -15.24 25.85
CA GLU A 328 16.01 -16.49 25.66
C GLU A 328 16.03 -16.99 24.21
N ALA A 329 16.05 -16.10 23.21
CA ALA A 329 16.25 -16.49 21.82
C ALA A 329 17.70 -16.95 21.57
N GLU A 330 18.67 -16.23 22.12
CA GLU A 330 20.10 -16.54 21.95
C GLU A 330 20.49 -17.88 22.56
N LYS A 331 19.90 -18.27 23.70
CA LYS A 331 20.08 -19.61 24.30
C LYS A 331 19.69 -20.75 23.36
N GLU A 332 18.76 -20.50 22.43
CA GLU A 332 18.33 -21.45 21.41
C GLU A 332 19.12 -21.30 20.08
N GLY A 333 20.11 -20.39 20.03
CA GLY A 333 20.82 -20.06 18.79
C GLY A 333 19.95 -19.31 17.77
N LYS A 334 18.91 -18.62 18.23
CA LYS A 334 17.89 -17.94 17.41
C LYS A 334 17.94 -16.42 17.57
N VAL A 335 17.14 -15.70 16.78
CA VAL A 335 17.02 -14.23 16.83
C VAL A 335 15.55 -13.82 16.84
N LEU A 336 15.24 -12.71 17.50
CA LEU A 336 13.88 -12.22 17.60
C LEU A 336 13.45 -11.47 16.35
N ARG A 337 12.29 -11.79 15.78
CA ARG A 337 11.65 -11.02 14.71
C ARG A 337 10.16 -10.88 14.96
N TYR A 338 9.62 -9.69 14.72
CA TYR A 338 8.18 -9.50 14.71
C TYR A 338 7.63 -9.92 13.35
N VAL A 339 6.91 -11.05 13.33
CA VAL A 339 6.44 -11.69 12.10
C VAL A 339 4.93 -11.74 12.04
N GLY A 340 4.41 -11.80 10.82
CA GLY A 340 3.05 -12.22 10.57
C GLY A 340 3.02 -13.64 10.02
N VAL A 341 2.04 -14.42 10.45
CA VAL A 341 1.85 -15.82 10.05
C VAL A 341 0.40 -16.04 9.63
N ILE A 342 0.23 -16.65 8.46
CA ILE A 342 -1.01 -17.30 8.01
C ILE A 342 -0.64 -18.75 7.75
N ASP A 343 -1.17 -19.66 8.57
CA ASP A 343 -0.98 -21.10 8.40
C ASP A 343 -2.33 -21.73 8.09
N ARG A 344 -2.50 -22.20 6.86
CA ARG A 344 -3.76 -22.82 6.40
C ARG A 344 -3.90 -24.27 6.81
N GLN A 345 -2.83 -24.92 7.26
CA GLN A 345 -2.93 -26.28 7.79
C GLN A 345 -3.56 -26.26 9.18
N SER A 346 -3.15 -25.29 10.02
CA SER A 346 -3.71 -25.10 11.35
C SER A 346 -4.90 -24.13 11.43
N GLY A 347 -5.14 -23.35 10.36
CA GLY A 347 -6.16 -22.29 10.36
C GLY A 347 -5.79 -21.08 11.20
N VAL A 348 -4.51 -20.90 11.53
CA VAL A 348 -4.02 -19.83 12.41
C VAL A 348 -3.63 -18.61 11.59
N VAL A 349 -4.09 -17.44 12.03
CA VAL A 349 -3.58 -16.14 11.59
C VAL A 349 -3.18 -15.33 12.81
N LYS A 350 -1.89 -14.99 12.90
CA LYS A 350 -1.33 -14.24 14.04
C LYS A 350 -0.20 -13.32 13.62
N CYS A 351 0.05 -12.29 14.41
CA CYS A 351 1.30 -11.55 14.35
C CYS A 351 1.83 -11.29 15.74
N GLY A 352 3.15 -11.41 15.88
CA GLY A 352 3.81 -11.34 17.17
C GLY A 352 5.30 -11.58 17.05
N LEU A 353 5.95 -11.63 18.21
CA LEU A 353 7.37 -11.86 18.32
C LEU A 353 7.68 -13.36 18.22
N GLU A 354 8.53 -13.74 17.28
CA GLU A 354 8.96 -15.12 17.08
C GLU A 354 10.49 -15.22 17.16
N LYS A 355 10.99 -16.43 17.46
CA LYS A 355 12.41 -16.79 17.55
C LYS A 355 12.86 -17.58 16.32
#